data_AF-A0AAE1NXC6-F1
#
_entry.id   AF-A0AAE1NXC6-F1
#
_cell.length_a   1.000
_cell.length_b   1.000
_cell.length_c   1.000
_cell.angle_alpha   90.00
_cell.angle_beta   90.00
_cell.angle_gamma   90.00
#
_symmetry.space_group_name_H-M   'P 1'
#
loop_
_entity.id
_entity.type
_entity.pdbx_description
1 polymer ?
#
loop_
_entity_poly.entity_id
_entity_poly.type
_entity_poly.pdbx_seq_one_letter_code
_entity_poly.pdbx_strand_id
1 'polypeptide(L)'
;MASKRVAASAVDWAALAARVPQSQKGMFNAFKGKSDAYLRRVLTAPENLPKIDFNAYKARIAVPGMVEEFQKKYEAIEVPYPADTYSAQITEVQNASAVETQEFIKGSEARIVKIKEDLAQWENMIPFEQMTMEEFAEQFPSETIDLDNPTFWPHTPEMALDYVEKEEE
;
A
#
# COMPACT_ATOMS: atom_id res chain seq x y z
N MET A 1 -24.30 22.42 3.12
CA MET A 1 -24.45 21.21 2.25
C MET A 1 -23.13 20.72 1.67
N ALA A 2 -22.06 21.53 1.65
CA ALA A 2 -20.73 21.14 1.16
C ALA A 2 -19.90 20.41 2.24
N SER A 3 -19.98 20.83 3.51
CA SER A 3 -19.35 20.17 4.65
C SER A 3 -19.84 18.73 4.83
N LYS A 4 -21.14 18.51 4.61
CA LYS A 4 -21.77 17.18 4.70
C LYS A 4 -21.33 16.20 3.59
N ARG A 5 -20.74 16.69 2.48
CA ARG A 5 -20.26 15.85 1.36
C ARG A 5 -18.82 15.37 1.55
N VAL A 6 -17.96 16.20 2.15
CA VAL A 6 -16.56 15.86 2.44
C VAL A 6 -16.45 14.96 3.67
N ALA A 7 -17.40 15.08 4.61
CA ALA A 7 -17.49 14.23 5.79
C ALA A 7 -17.94 12.77 5.53
N ALA A 8 -18.29 12.41 4.28
CA ALA A 8 -18.81 11.07 3.96
C ALA A 8 -17.71 9.98 3.90
N SER A 9 -16.44 10.34 3.72
CA SER A 9 -15.31 9.39 3.71
C SER A 9 -14.50 9.49 5.01
N ALA A 10 -15.05 8.95 6.09
CA ALA A 10 -14.24 8.69 7.28
C ALA A 10 -13.23 7.57 6.96
N VAL A 11 -12.02 7.95 6.55
CA VAL A 11 -10.92 7.01 6.34
C VAL A 11 -10.48 6.44 7.69
N ASP A 12 -10.52 5.12 7.83
CA ASP A 12 -9.96 4.45 8.99
C ASP A 12 -8.42 4.43 8.92
N TRP A 13 -7.83 5.50 9.44
CA TRP A 13 -6.38 5.67 9.48
C TRP A 13 -5.67 4.65 10.37
N ALA A 14 -6.36 4.07 11.36
CA ALA A 14 -5.77 3.07 12.25
C ALA A 14 -5.64 1.72 11.53
N ALA A 15 -6.70 1.30 10.83
CA ALA A 15 -6.67 0.10 10.00
C ALA A 15 -5.66 0.20 8.86
N LEU A 16 -5.51 1.39 8.24
CA LEU A 16 -4.48 1.59 7.22
C LEU A 16 -3.08 1.47 7.83
N ALA A 17 -2.82 2.17 8.94
CA ALA A 17 -1.52 2.16 9.61
C ALA A 17 -1.06 0.76 10.03
N ALA A 18 -1.98 -0.12 10.42
CA ALA A 18 -1.68 -1.51 10.78
C ALA A 18 -1.15 -2.36 9.60
N ARG A 19 -1.49 -1.99 8.36
CA ARG A 19 -1.09 -2.73 7.14
C ARG A 19 0.15 -2.17 6.47
N VAL A 20 0.63 -0.98 6.87
CA VAL A 20 1.79 -0.32 6.24
C VAL A 20 3.10 -0.94 6.74
N PRO A 21 3.96 -1.44 5.83
CA PRO A 21 5.31 -1.91 6.19
C PRO A 21 6.16 -0.80 6.82
N GLN A 22 7.12 -1.16 7.69
CA GLN A 22 7.96 -0.19 8.39
C GLN A 22 8.68 0.78 7.45
N SER A 23 9.15 0.30 6.30
CA SER A 23 9.84 1.10 5.26
C SER A 23 8.95 2.19 4.64
N GLN A 24 7.63 1.98 4.61
CA GLN A 24 6.67 2.88 3.95
C GLN A 24 5.95 3.82 4.93
N LYS A 25 6.23 3.72 6.24
CA LYS A 25 5.59 4.58 7.26
C LYS A 25 5.83 6.07 7.04
N GLY A 26 7.00 6.46 6.53
CA GLY A 26 7.31 7.85 6.20
C GLY A 26 6.36 8.41 5.12
N MET A 27 6.12 7.64 4.06
CA MET A 27 5.21 8.02 2.98
C MET A 27 3.76 8.08 3.46
N PHE A 28 3.34 7.11 4.27
CA PHE A 28 1.99 7.08 4.86
C PHE A 28 1.72 8.32 5.73
N ASN A 29 2.65 8.69 6.61
CA ASN A 29 2.52 9.87 7.46
C ASN A 29 2.44 11.16 6.63
N ALA A 30 3.23 11.26 5.56
CA ALA A 30 3.17 12.39 4.64
C ALA A 30 1.82 12.47 3.90
N PHE A 31 1.28 11.34 3.44
CA PHE A 31 -0.03 11.26 2.80
C PHE A 31 -1.15 11.67 3.76
N LYS A 32 -1.17 11.11 4.98
CA LYS A 32 -2.12 11.47 6.03
C LYS A 32 -2.04 12.97 6.35
N GLY A 33 -0.84 13.50 6.52
CA GLY A 33 -0.64 14.93 6.79
C GLY A 33 -1.21 15.84 5.70
N LYS A 34 -1.05 15.48 4.42
CA LYS A 34 -1.66 16.20 3.29
C LYS A 34 -3.19 16.10 3.35
N SER A 35 -3.73 14.90 3.53
CA SER A 35 -5.19 14.67 3.61
C SER A 35 -5.83 15.50 4.72
N ASP A 36 -5.28 15.43 5.94
CA ASP A 36 -5.77 16.18 7.10
C ASP A 36 -5.63 17.70 6.90
N ALA A 37 -4.54 18.17 6.28
CA ALA A 37 -4.35 19.58 5.97
C ALA A 37 -5.40 20.11 4.97
N TYR A 38 -5.73 19.35 3.93
CA TYR A 38 -6.80 19.71 3.01
C TYR A 38 -8.17 19.71 3.70
N LEU A 39 -8.46 18.68 4.50
CA LEU A 39 -9.71 18.59 5.24
C LEU A 39 -9.90 19.80 6.17
N ARG A 40 -8.86 20.19 6.92
CA ARG A 40 -8.89 21.40 7.76
C ARG A 40 -9.18 22.66 6.96
N ARG A 41 -8.55 22.86 5.79
CA ARG A 41 -8.80 24.02 4.92
C ARG A 41 -10.25 24.07 4.43
N VAL A 42 -10.78 22.92 4.05
CA VAL A 42 -12.18 22.80 3.63
C VAL A 42 -13.15 23.11 4.77
N LEU A 43 -12.87 22.63 5.98
CA LEU A 43 -13.69 22.94 7.16
C LEU A 43 -13.67 24.43 7.56
N THR A 44 -12.55 25.13 7.32
CA THR A 44 -12.45 26.57 7.60
C THR A 44 -13.13 27.44 6.53
N ALA A 45 -13.37 26.91 5.33
CA ALA A 45 -14.01 27.66 4.26
C ALA A 45 -15.52 27.80 4.55
N PRO A 46 -16.10 29.01 4.47
CA PRO A 46 -17.53 29.18 4.66
C PRO A 46 -18.31 28.47 3.54
N GLU A 47 -19.40 27.77 3.90
CA GLU A 47 -20.22 27.04 2.93
C GLU A 47 -20.97 27.93 1.94
N ASN A 48 -21.20 29.20 2.30
CA ASN A 48 -21.94 30.17 1.50
C ASN A 48 -21.04 31.37 1.22
N LEU A 49 -21.34 32.05 0.10
CA LEU A 49 -20.78 33.36 -0.20
C LEU A 49 -20.93 34.32 1.01
N PRO A 50 -19.89 35.10 1.36
CA PRO A 50 -19.95 36.03 2.48
C PRO A 50 -21.17 36.96 2.38
N LYS A 51 -21.99 37.05 3.43
CA LYS A 51 -23.13 37.96 3.42
C LYS A 51 -22.63 39.42 3.40
N ILE A 52 -22.84 40.11 2.28
CA ILE A 52 -22.53 41.53 2.14
C ILE A 52 -23.71 42.35 2.66
N ASP A 53 -23.45 43.32 3.54
CA ASP A 53 -24.47 44.27 4.00
C ASP A 53 -24.70 45.37 2.95
N PHE A 54 -25.58 45.09 1.98
CA PHE A 54 -25.93 46.05 0.94
C PHE A 54 -26.71 47.27 1.45
N ASN A 55 -27.32 47.23 2.64
CA ASN A 55 -28.07 48.35 3.21
C ASN A 55 -27.13 49.48 3.66
N ALA A 56 -26.00 49.13 4.26
CA ALA A 56 -24.96 50.09 4.63
C ALA A 56 -24.38 50.83 3.39
N TYR A 57 -24.30 50.14 2.24
CA TYR A 57 -23.83 50.73 0.98
C TYR A 57 -24.90 51.60 0.31
N LYS A 58 -26.17 51.19 0.32
CA LYS A 58 -27.28 52.01 -0.19
C LYS A 58 -27.39 53.36 0.53
N ALA A 59 -27.04 53.42 1.81
CA ALA A 59 -27.08 54.66 2.61
C ALA A 59 -25.93 55.65 2.30
N ARG A 60 -24.81 55.18 1.73
CA ARG A 60 -23.60 55.99 1.49
C ARG A 60 -23.35 56.32 0.02
N ILE A 61 -23.92 55.55 -0.90
CA ILE A 61 -23.71 55.72 -2.33
C ILE A 61 -24.83 56.59 -2.92
N ALA A 62 -24.45 57.73 -3.48
CA ALA A 62 -25.39 58.72 -4.03
C ALA A 62 -25.95 58.33 -5.42
N VAL A 63 -25.41 57.28 -6.05
CA VAL A 63 -25.84 56.82 -7.39
C VAL A 63 -27.00 55.82 -7.24
N PRO A 64 -28.23 56.19 -7.64
CA PRO A 64 -29.38 55.30 -7.56
C PRO A 64 -29.22 54.11 -8.53
N GLY A 65 -29.61 52.91 -8.10
CA GLY A 65 -29.62 51.68 -8.93
C GLY A 65 -28.31 50.87 -8.95
N MET A 66 -27.14 51.49 -8.72
CA MET A 66 -25.86 50.80 -8.79
C MET A 66 -25.74 49.64 -7.77
N VAL A 67 -26.14 49.87 -6.52
CA VAL A 67 -26.06 48.86 -5.44
C VAL A 67 -27.01 47.69 -5.70
N GLU A 68 -28.14 47.92 -6.36
CA GLU A 68 -29.12 46.87 -6.71
C GLU A 68 -28.65 46.00 -7.87
N GLU A 69 -27.96 46.58 -8.84
CA GLU A 69 -27.31 45.80 -9.90
C GLU A 69 -26.20 44.90 -9.35
N PHE A 70 -25.39 45.40 -8.40
CA PHE A 70 -24.36 44.60 -7.75
C PHE A 70 -24.93 43.50 -6.87
N GLN A 71 -26.01 43.78 -6.13
CA GLN A 71 -26.72 42.76 -5.35
C GLN A 71 -27.22 41.63 -6.26
N LYS A 72 -27.91 41.97 -7.35
CA LYS A 72 -28.40 40.97 -8.33
C LYS A 72 -27.27 40.15 -8.94
N LYS A 73 -26.17 40.80 -9.32
CA LYS A 73 -25.01 40.10 -9.89
C LYS A 73 -24.34 39.20 -8.86
N TYR A 74 -24.26 39.61 -7.60
CA TYR A 74 -23.66 38.82 -6.53
C TYR A 74 -24.46 37.56 -6.18
N GLU A 75 -25.79 37.71 -6.09
CA GLU A 75 -26.70 36.58 -5.83
C GLU A 75 -26.75 35.59 -7.01
N ALA A 76 -26.46 36.05 -8.23
CA ALA A 76 -26.37 35.22 -9.43
C ALA A 76 -25.03 34.48 -9.60
N ILE A 77 -24.04 34.69 -8.72
CA ILE A 77 -22.76 33.97 -8.79
C ILE A 77 -22.97 32.56 -8.26
N GLU A 78 -22.97 31.58 -9.16
CA GLU A 78 -22.82 30.17 -8.83
C GLU A 78 -21.35 29.77 -8.99
N VAL A 79 -20.75 29.22 -7.92
CA VAL A 79 -19.39 28.68 -7.98
C VAL A 79 -19.47 27.24 -8.51
N PRO A 80 -18.97 26.95 -9.72
CA PRO A 80 -19.04 25.60 -10.28
C PRO A 80 -18.16 24.64 -9.47
N TYR A 81 -18.65 23.41 -9.33
CA TYR A 81 -17.87 22.34 -8.70
C TYR A 81 -16.72 21.92 -9.61
N PRO A 82 -15.51 21.66 -9.08
CA PRO A 82 -14.40 21.20 -9.90
C PRO A 82 -14.74 19.87 -10.58
N ALA A 83 -14.33 19.72 -11.84
CA ALA A 83 -14.46 18.46 -12.56
C ALA A 83 -13.58 17.38 -11.90
N ASP A 84 -14.07 16.15 -11.85
CA ASP A 84 -13.29 15.01 -11.36
C ASP A 84 -12.42 14.43 -12.49
N THR A 85 -11.11 14.59 -12.36
CA THR A 85 -10.11 14.11 -13.32
C THR A 85 -9.29 12.93 -12.80
N TYR A 86 -9.46 12.54 -11.53
CA TYR A 86 -8.54 11.61 -10.85
C TYR A 86 -9.19 10.27 -10.49
N SER A 87 -10.52 10.17 -10.41
CA SER A 87 -11.20 8.90 -10.09
C SER A 87 -10.88 7.77 -11.07
N ALA A 88 -10.78 8.08 -12.37
CA ALA A 88 -10.42 7.10 -13.39
C ALA A 88 -8.99 6.55 -13.17
N GLN A 89 -8.03 7.42 -12.87
CA GLN A 89 -6.63 7.03 -12.63
C GLN A 89 -6.50 6.18 -11.35
N ILE A 90 -7.25 6.52 -10.30
CA ILE A 90 -7.26 5.74 -9.05
C ILE A 90 -7.81 4.33 -9.30
N THR A 91 -8.88 4.22 -10.09
CA THR A 91 -9.50 2.93 -10.42
C THR A 91 -8.55 2.05 -11.22
N GLU A 92 -7.79 2.63 -12.15
CA GLU A 92 -6.78 1.90 -12.94
C GLU A 92 -5.67 1.33 -12.04
N VAL A 93 -5.11 2.16 -11.14
CA VAL A 93 -4.10 1.71 -10.17
C VAL A 93 -4.65 0.62 -9.25
N GLN A 94 -5.89 0.76 -8.78
CA GLN A 94 -6.54 -0.24 -7.94
C GLN A 94 -6.67 -1.59 -8.66
N ASN A 95 -7.05 -1.57 -9.94
CA ASN A 95 -7.18 -2.79 -10.75
C ASN A 95 -5.82 -3.45 -10.98
N ALA A 96 -4.78 -2.67 -11.28
CA ALA A 96 -3.41 -3.19 -11.44
C ALA A 96 -2.92 -3.87 -10.15
N SER A 97 -3.03 -3.21 -9.00
CA SER A 97 -2.63 -3.79 -7.71
C SER A 97 -3.48 -5.01 -7.31
N ALA A 98 -4.74 -5.10 -7.73
CA ALA A 98 -5.58 -6.27 -7.50
C ALA A 98 -5.06 -7.51 -8.25
N VAL A 99 -4.57 -7.33 -9.48
CA VAL A 99 -3.97 -8.42 -10.26
C VAL A 99 -2.68 -8.91 -9.61
N GLU A 100 -1.77 -7.99 -9.25
CA GLU A 100 -0.52 -8.33 -8.53
C GLU A 100 -0.80 -9.08 -7.21
N THR A 101 -1.83 -8.64 -6.47
CA THR A 101 -2.24 -9.30 -5.23
C THR A 101 -2.73 -10.72 -5.47
N GLN A 102 -3.51 -10.96 -6.54
CA GLN A 102 -3.99 -12.30 -6.89
C GLN A 102 -2.84 -13.23 -7.29
N GLU A 103 -1.87 -12.75 -8.03
CA GLU A 103 -0.67 -13.51 -8.39
C GLU A 103 0.16 -13.86 -7.15
N PHE A 104 0.33 -12.91 -6.24
CA PHE A 104 1.03 -13.15 -4.97
C PHE A 104 0.32 -14.19 -4.09
N ILE A 105 -1.02 -14.17 -4.03
CA ILE A 105 -1.79 -15.17 -3.30
C ILE A 105 -1.54 -16.56 -3.89
N LYS A 106 -1.68 -16.73 -5.21
CA LYS A 106 -1.44 -18.01 -5.89
C LYS A 106 -0.02 -18.53 -5.65
N GLY A 107 0.99 -17.68 -5.76
CA GLY A 107 2.38 -18.05 -5.48
C GLY A 107 2.61 -18.41 -4.01
N SER A 108 1.89 -17.77 -3.09
CA SER A 108 1.97 -18.08 -1.67
C SER A 108 1.28 -19.40 -1.32
N GLU A 109 0.12 -19.70 -1.91
CA GLU A 109 -0.56 -20.99 -1.77
C GLU A 109 0.32 -22.14 -2.26
N ALA A 110 0.98 -21.98 -3.41
CA ALA A 110 1.93 -22.97 -3.92
C ALA A 110 3.12 -23.19 -2.96
N ARG A 111 3.66 -22.12 -2.36
CA ARG A 111 4.73 -22.23 -1.34
C ARG A 111 4.23 -22.94 -0.08
N ILE A 112 3.01 -22.66 0.37
CA ILE A 112 2.43 -23.30 1.56
C ILE A 112 2.28 -24.81 1.34
N VAL A 113 1.89 -25.25 0.14
CA VAL A 113 1.81 -26.68 -0.19
C VAL A 113 3.18 -27.34 -0.07
N LYS A 114 4.21 -26.79 -0.71
CA LYS A 114 5.59 -27.32 -0.62
C LYS A 114 6.09 -27.39 0.82
N ILE A 115 5.95 -26.31 1.58
CA ILE A 115 6.40 -26.27 2.98
C ILE A 115 5.67 -27.30 3.83
N LYS A 116 4.40 -27.60 3.55
CA LYS A 116 3.65 -28.65 4.26
C LYS A 116 4.12 -30.06 3.89
N GLU A 117 4.48 -30.28 2.62
CA GLU A 117 5.08 -31.55 2.17
C GLU A 117 6.43 -31.77 2.85
N ASP A 118 7.29 -30.74 2.87
CA ASP A 118 8.57 -30.77 3.57
C ASP A 118 8.35 -31.05 5.07
N LEU A 119 7.45 -30.32 5.73
CA LEU A 119 7.14 -30.50 7.15
C LEU A 119 6.69 -31.95 7.44
N ALA A 120 5.83 -32.52 6.59
CA ALA A 120 5.42 -33.91 6.72
C ALA A 120 6.59 -34.89 6.52
N GLN A 121 7.53 -34.60 5.64
CA GLN A 121 8.76 -35.39 5.51
C GLN A 121 9.58 -35.35 6.81
N TRP A 122 9.79 -34.16 7.38
CA TRP A 122 10.52 -33.99 8.64
C TRP A 122 9.84 -34.67 9.84
N GLU A 123 8.51 -34.62 9.93
CA GLU A 123 7.74 -35.26 11.01
C GLU A 123 7.75 -36.79 10.93
N ASN A 124 7.77 -37.36 9.72
CA ASN A 124 7.81 -38.81 9.52
C ASN A 124 9.24 -39.38 9.59
N MET A 125 10.26 -38.53 9.58
CA MET A 125 11.65 -38.96 9.64
C MET A 125 11.98 -39.54 11.03
N ILE A 126 12.78 -40.61 11.03
CA ILE A 126 13.29 -41.21 12.27
C ILE A 126 14.15 -40.16 12.99
N PRO A 127 14.06 -40.05 14.33
CA PRO A 127 14.94 -39.18 15.08
C PRO A 127 16.41 -39.46 14.75
N PHE A 128 17.19 -38.40 14.52
CA PHE A 128 18.60 -38.50 14.13
C PHE A 128 19.44 -39.39 15.06
N GLU A 129 19.12 -39.45 16.36
CA GLU A 129 19.82 -40.31 17.34
C GLU A 129 19.68 -41.81 17.07
N GLN A 130 18.64 -42.21 16.34
CA GLN A 130 18.32 -43.61 16.04
C GLN A 130 18.50 -43.95 14.57
N MET A 131 18.85 -42.97 13.73
CA MET A 131 19.03 -43.14 12.30
C MET A 131 20.40 -43.74 11.99
N THR A 132 20.42 -44.73 11.12
CA THR A 132 21.65 -45.34 10.62
C THR A 132 22.26 -44.47 9.50
N MET A 133 23.56 -44.64 9.23
CA MET A 133 24.24 -43.88 8.16
C MET A 133 23.70 -44.23 6.77
N GLU A 134 23.15 -45.44 6.58
CA GLU A 134 22.51 -45.88 5.34
C GLU A 134 21.16 -45.17 5.13
N GLU A 135 20.31 -45.12 6.15
CA GLU A 135 19.04 -44.36 6.12
C GLU A 135 19.28 -42.86 5.96
N PHE A 136 20.35 -42.32 6.57
CA PHE A 136 20.74 -40.93 6.37
C PHE A 136 21.10 -40.66 4.90
N ALA A 137 21.82 -41.58 4.25
CA ALA A 137 22.16 -41.45 2.83
C ALA A 137 20.93 -41.51 1.91
N GLU A 138 19.92 -42.30 2.27
CA GLU A 138 18.66 -42.35 1.52
C GLU A 138 17.83 -41.07 1.69
N GLN A 139 17.80 -40.47 2.89
CA GLN A 139 17.03 -39.25 3.16
C GLN A 139 17.74 -37.97 2.71
N PHE A 140 19.07 -37.93 2.77
CA PHE A 140 19.90 -36.76 2.45
C PHE A 140 20.99 -37.08 1.43
N PRO A 141 20.64 -37.51 0.20
CA PRO A 141 21.62 -37.90 -0.81
C PRO A 141 22.55 -36.74 -1.22
N SER A 142 22.12 -35.48 -1.06
CA SER A 142 22.95 -34.30 -1.37
C SER A 142 24.06 -34.04 -0.36
N GLU A 143 23.92 -34.51 0.88
CA GLU A 143 24.93 -34.31 1.94
C GLU A 143 25.89 -35.49 2.05
N THR A 144 25.59 -36.59 1.37
CA THR A 144 26.45 -37.78 1.36
C THR A 144 27.50 -37.75 0.27
N ILE A 145 28.57 -38.51 0.48
CA ILE A 145 29.63 -38.70 -0.51
C ILE A 145 29.03 -39.43 -1.71
N ASP A 146 29.02 -38.76 -2.87
CA ASP A 146 28.70 -39.40 -4.13
C ASP A 146 29.84 -40.35 -4.52
N LEU A 147 29.54 -41.65 -4.64
CA LEU A 147 30.51 -42.67 -5.04
C LEU A 147 30.90 -42.54 -6.51
N ASP A 148 30.00 -42.01 -7.35
CA ASP A 148 30.24 -41.84 -8.78
C ASP A 148 31.08 -40.58 -9.05
N ASN A 149 30.98 -39.57 -8.18
CA ASN A 149 31.77 -38.34 -8.21
C ASN A 149 32.45 -38.06 -6.86
N PRO A 150 33.54 -38.77 -6.52
CA PRO A 150 34.18 -38.65 -5.22
C PRO A 150 34.79 -37.26 -5.03
N THR A 151 34.40 -36.59 -3.95
CA THR A 151 35.00 -35.32 -3.52
C THR A 151 36.27 -35.57 -2.71
N PHE A 152 37.20 -34.61 -2.70
CA PHE A 152 38.45 -34.73 -1.95
C PHE A 152 38.23 -34.42 -0.47
N TRP A 153 38.88 -35.18 0.43
CA TRP A 153 38.86 -34.90 1.87
C TRP A 153 39.33 -33.46 2.13
N PRO A 154 38.60 -32.61 2.90
CA PRO A 154 37.59 -32.92 3.93
C PRO A 154 36.13 -32.90 3.44
N HIS A 155 35.88 -33.09 2.14
CA HIS A 155 34.53 -33.09 1.53
C HIS A 155 33.76 -31.77 1.70
N THR A 156 34.49 -30.65 1.77
CA THR A 156 33.88 -29.32 1.73
C THR A 156 33.68 -28.87 0.28
N PRO A 157 32.58 -28.13 -0.02
CA PRO A 157 32.34 -27.61 -1.37
C PRO A 157 33.52 -26.82 -1.95
N GLU A 158 34.22 -26.07 -1.10
CA GLU A 158 35.39 -25.24 -1.45
C GLU A 158 36.59 -26.03 -2.00
N MET A 159 36.70 -27.31 -1.61
CA MET A 159 37.80 -28.19 -1.99
C MET A 159 37.45 -29.06 -3.22
N ALA A 160 36.24 -28.91 -3.77
CA ALA A 160 35.84 -29.56 -5.01
C ALA A 160 36.56 -28.93 -6.20
N LEU A 161 37.01 -29.76 -7.15
CA LEU A 161 37.75 -29.34 -8.35
C LEU A 161 36.97 -28.36 -9.23
N ASP A 162 35.63 -28.43 -9.19
CA ASP A 162 34.71 -27.61 -9.98
C ASP A 162 34.06 -26.49 -9.17
N TYR A 163 34.62 -26.17 -7.99
CA TYR A 163 34.08 -25.11 -7.15
C TYR A 163 34.22 -23.74 -7.82
N VAL A 164 33.09 -23.07 -8.01
CA VAL A 164 33.02 -21.66 -8.37
C VAL A 164 32.57 -20.91 -7.13
N GLU A 165 33.42 -20.01 -6.62
CA GLU A 165 33.05 -19.11 -5.52
C GLU A 165 31.74 -18.40 -5.90
N LYS A 166 30.71 -18.56 -5.06
CA LYS A 166 29.51 -17.74 -5.17
C LYS A 166 29.91 -16.31 -4.82
N GLU A 167 30.00 -15.45 -5.82
CA GLU A 167 30.05 -14.00 -5.57
C GLU A 167 28.86 -13.64 -4.66
N GLU A 168 29.15 -13.06 -3.50
CA GLU A 168 28.13 -12.63 -2.54
C GLU A 168 27.18 -11.63 -3.21
N GLU A 169 25.92 -12.03 -3.44
CA GLU A 169 24.80 -11.16 -3.84
C GLU A 169 24.01 -10.67 -2.61
#